data_AF-A0A1E7HU65-F1
#
_entry.id   AF-A0A1E7HU65-F1
#
_cell.length_a   1.000
_cell.length_b   1.000
_cell.length_c   1.000
_cell.angle_alpha   90.00
_cell.angle_beta   90.00
_cell.angle_gamma   90.00
#
_symmetry.space_group_name_H-M   'P 1'
#
loop_
_entity.id
_entity.type
_entity.pdbx_description
1 polymer ?
#
loop_
_entity_poly.entity_id
_entity_poly.type
_entity_poly.pdbx_seq_one_letter_code
_entity_poly.pdbx_strand_id
1 'polypeptide(L)' 'KSKLDVLQSKFTINTGKKISLQNLLDKISDYALLHEDELIKKMPALEDDPAWSEAMDWGEETDASKVDEYLYQ' A
#
# COMPACT_ATOMS: atom_id res chain seq x y z
N LYS A 1 9.97 -21.92 5.92
CA LYS A 1 10.82 -20.96 6.65
C LYS A 1 10.29 -19.55 6.37
N SER A 2 10.12 -18.70 7.38
CA SER A 2 9.67 -17.33 7.16
C SER A 2 10.71 -16.57 6.34
N LYS A 3 10.28 -15.72 5.41
CA LYS A 3 11.19 -14.87 4.62
C LYS A 3 12.04 -13.96 5.53
N LEU A 4 11.48 -13.56 6.67
CA LEU A 4 12.17 -12.78 7.69
C LEU A 4 13.31 -13.56 8.34
N ASP A 5 13.14 -14.86 8.61
CA ASP A 5 14.21 -15.69 9.21
C ASP A 5 15.43 -15.78 8.27
N VAL A 6 15.16 -15.92 6.97
CA VAL A 6 16.20 -15.98 5.93
C VAL A 6 16.93 -14.65 5.85
N LEU A 7 16.20 -13.53 5.90
CA LEU A 7 16.78 -12.19 5.88
C LEU A 7 17.63 -11.92 7.12
N GLN A 8 17.15 -12.30 8.30
CA GLN A 8 17.89 -12.19 9.56
C GLN A 8 19.18 -13.01 9.54
N SER A 9 19.12 -14.23 8.99
CA SER A 9 20.28 -15.10 8.84
C SER A 9 21.31 -14.48 7.88
N LYS A 10 20.87 -13.97 6.73
CA LYS A 10 21.73 -13.28 5.75
C LYS A 10 22.39 -12.05 6.36
N PHE A 11 21.63 -11.23 7.09
CA PHE A 11 22.15 -10.05 7.77
C PHE A 11 23.25 -10.43 8.77
N THR A 12 22.99 -11.46 9.59
CA THR A 12 23.93 -11.95 10.60
C THR A 12 25.23 -12.45 9.98
N ILE A 13 25.15 -13.21 8.88
CA ILE A 13 26.32 -13.71 8.15
C ILE A 13 27.15 -12.55 7.58
N ASN A 14 26.48 -11.55 7.00
CA ASN A 14 27.17 -10.46 6.30
C ASN A 14 27.81 -9.43 7.25
N THR A 15 27.13 -9.08 8.34
CA THR A 15 27.66 -8.11 9.33
C THR A 15 28.42 -8.76 10.47
N GLY A 16 28.39 -10.09 10.60
CA GLY A 16 28.97 -10.82 11.73
C GLY A 16 28.30 -10.53 13.07
N LYS A 17 27.18 -9.80 13.08
CA LYS A 17 26.46 -9.37 14.28
C LYS A 17 25.05 -9.94 14.27
N LYS A 18 24.68 -10.60 15.37
CA LYS A 18 23.31 -11.04 15.60
C LYS A 18 22.41 -9.81 15.77
N ILE A 19 21.33 -9.75 15.01
CA ILE A 19 20.30 -8.71 15.10
C ILE A 19 19.00 -9.32 15.63
N SER A 20 18.26 -8.59 16.46
CA SER A 20 16.90 -8.98 16.86
C SER A 20 15.94 -8.82 15.69
N LEU A 21 14.80 -9.53 15.72
CA LEU A 21 13.79 -9.40 14.66
C LEU A 21 13.19 -7.99 14.63
N GLN A 22 12.95 -7.38 15.80
CA GLN A 22 12.47 -5.99 15.90
C GLN A 22 13.44 -5.01 15.23
N ASN A 23 14.72 -5.04 15.59
CA ASN A 23 15.69 -4.10 15.01
C ASN A 23 15.89 -4.33 13.51
N LEU A 24 15.69 -5.57 13.03
CA LEU A 24 15.72 -5.86 11.59
C LEU A 24 14.51 -5.24 10.90
N LEU A 25 13.31 -5.35 11.48
CA LEU A 25 12.10 -4.73 10.96
C LEU A 25 12.21 -3.21 10.93
N ASP A 26 12.70 -2.59 12.01
CA ASP A 26 12.93 -1.14 12.07
C ASP A 26 13.83 -0.69 10.91
N LYS A 27 14.94 -1.39 10.66
CA LYS A 27 15.84 -1.09 9.54
C LYS A 27 15.21 -1.26 8.16
N ILE A 28 14.36 -2.27 7.99
CA ILE A 28 13.64 -2.47 6.72
C ILE A 28 12.63 -1.34 6.52
N SER A 29 11.93 -0.94 7.57
CA SER A 29 10.99 0.19 7.54
C SER A 29 11.72 1.49 7.21
N ASP A 30 12.85 1.77 7.86
CA ASP A 30 13.69 2.93 7.56
C ASP A 30 14.15 2.94 6.10
N TYR A 31 14.64 1.80 5.61
CA TYR A 31 15.03 1.65 4.21
C TYR A 31 13.84 1.88 3.27
N ALA A 32 12.67 1.37 3.62
CA ALA A 32 11.49 1.49 2.79
C ALA A 32 10.98 2.92 2.68
N LEU A 33 11.05 3.69 3.77
CA LEU A 33 10.70 5.10 3.78
C LEU A 33 11.71 5.95 2.99
N LEU A 34 13.01 5.62 3.04
CA LEU A 34 14.03 6.33 2.29
C LEU A 34 13.96 6.08 0.77
N HIS A 35 13.47 4.91 0.38
CA HIS A 35 13.35 4.48 -1.02
C HIS A 35 11.89 4.30 -1.43
N GLU A 36 10.99 5.14 -0.88
CA GLU A 36 9.56 5.04 -1.10
C GLU A 36 9.22 5.05 -2.60
N ASP A 37 9.83 5.96 -3.36
CA ASP A 37 9.64 6.08 -4.81
C ASP A 37 10.05 4.82 -5.60
N GLU A 38 10.96 4.00 -5.08
CA GLU A 38 11.44 2.77 -5.73
C GLU A 38 10.62 1.54 -5.32
N LEU A 39 10.15 1.51 -4.08
CA LEU A 39 9.44 0.36 -3.51
C LEU A 39 7.93 0.47 -3.67
N ILE A 40 7.39 1.68 -3.54
CA ILE A 40 5.99 1.97 -3.78
C ILE A 40 5.88 2.38 -5.24
N LYS A 41 5.40 1.44 -6.06
CA LYS A 41 5.03 1.74 -7.43
C LYS A 41 3.96 2.83 -7.37
N LYS A 42 4.29 4.04 -7.85
CA LYS A 42 3.30 5.12 -7.96
C LYS A 42 2.08 4.56 -8.67
N MET A 43 0.91 4.71 -8.06
CA MET A 43 -0.33 4.36 -8.72
C MET A 43 -0.35 5.11 -10.06
N PRO A 44 -0.75 4.44 -11.16
CA PRO A 44 -0.92 5.14 -12.42
C PRO A 44 -1.85 6.34 -12.20
N ALA A 45 -1.70 7.39 -13.01
CA ALA A 45 -2.70 8.46 -13.04
C ALA A 45 -4.07 7.80 -13.28
N LEU A 46 -5.15 8.35 -12.69
CA LEU A 46 -6.50 7.79 -12.80
C LEU A 46 -6.90 7.52 -14.27
N GLU A 47 -6.44 8.37 -15.19
CA GLU A 47 -6.63 8.26 -16.64
C GLU A 47 -6.02 6.98 -17.25
N ASP A 48 -4.97 6.43 -16.63
CA ASP A 48 -4.26 5.22 -17.07
C ASP A 48 -4.65 3.97 -16.26
N ASP A 49 -5.58 4.09 -15.30
CA ASP A 49 -6.05 2.94 -14.53
C ASP A 49 -7.07 2.13 -15.36
N PRO A 50 -6.79 0.85 -15.68
CA PRO A 50 -7.72 0.01 -16.44
C PRO A 50 -9.05 -0.24 -15.71
N ALA A 51 -9.13 0.02 -14.40
CA ALA A 51 -10.37 -0.02 -13.63
C ALA A 51 -11.13 1.34 -13.62
N TRP A 52 -10.51 2.41 -14.11
CA TRP A 52 -11.14 3.72 -14.25
C TRP A 52 -11.86 3.81 -15.60
N SER A 53 -13.11 3.36 -15.63
CA SER A 53 -14.03 3.67 -16.71
C SER A 53 -14.86 4.90 -16.34
N GLU A 54 -15.26 5.69 -17.34
CA GLU A 54 -16.29 6.72 -17.14
C GLU A 54 -17.49 6.12 -16.40
N ALA A 55 -18.05 6.88 -15.46
CA ALA A 55 -19.23 6.46 -14.73
C ALA A 55 -20.31 6.09 -15.76
N MET A 56 -20.77 4.85 -15.72
CA MET A 56 -21.84 4.38 -16.60
C MET A 56 -23.07 5.23 -16.32
N ASP A 57 -23.49 6.02 -17.31
CA ASP A 57 -24.73 6.77 -17.22
C ASP A 57 -25.89 5.78 -17.32
N TRP A 58 -26.48 5.46 -16.18
CA TRP A 58 -27.62 4.56 -16.07
C TRP A 58 -28.92 5.19 -16.60
N GLY A 59 -28.88 6.44 -17.10
CA GLY A 59 -30.04 7.14 -17.64
C GLY A 59 -31.05 7.55 -16.57
N GLU A 60 -30.64 7.53 -15.30
CA GLU A 60 -31.46 7.97 -14.18
C GLU A 60 -31.01 9.35 -13.70
N GLU A 61 -31.94 10.32 -13.71
CA GLU A 61 -31.75 11.58 -13.01
C GLU A 61 -31.66 11.29 -11.51
N THR A 62 -30.43 11.25 -11.01
CA THR A 62 -30.18 11.11 -9.58
C THR A 62 -30.51 12.44 -8.90
N ASP A 63 -31.70 12.52 -8.32
CA ASP A 63 -32.06 13.59 -7.41
C ASP A 63 -31.31 13.37 -6.09
N ALA A 64 -30.13 13.96 -5.99
CA ALA A 64 -29.25 13.87 -4.81
C ALA A 64 -29.98 14.26 -3.50
N SER A 65 -31.04 15.06 -3.61
CA SER A 65 -31.89 15.49 -2.48
C SER A 65 -32.59 14.31 -1.77
N LYS A 66 -32.90 13.22 -2.49
CA LYS A 66 -33.52 12.02 -1.91
C LYS A 66 -32.54 11.17 -1.09
N VAL A 67 -31.25 11.24 -1.39
CA VAL A 67 -30.24 10.43 -0.68
C VAL A 67 -30.05 10.95 0.74
N ASP A 68 -30.09 12.26 0.94
CA ASP A 68 -30.02 12.88 2.27
C ASP A 68 -31.20 12.47 3.17
N GLU A 69 -32.38 12.23 2.60
CA GLU A 69 -33.58 11.84 3.35
C GLU A 69 -33.47 10.44 3.98
N TYR A 70 -32.69 9.54 3.37
CA TYR A 70 -32.44 8.18 3.88
C TYR A 70 -31.28 8.08 4.85
N LEU A 71 -30.30 9.00 4.79
CA LEU A 71 -29.10 8.95 5.63
C LEU A 71 -29.32 9.54 7.04
N TYR A 72 -30.37 10.32 7.24
CA TYR A 72 -30.67 10.99 8.51
C TYR A 72 -31.96 10.52 9.21
N GLN A 73 -32.44 9.30 8.92
CA GLN A 73 -33.40 8.59 9.78
C GLN A 73 -32.71 7.92 10.96
#